data_AF-A0A937QNC2-F1
#
_entry.id   AF-A0A937QNC2-F1
#
_cell.length_a   1.000
_cell.length_b   1.000
_cell.length_c   1.000
_cell.angle_alpha   90.00
_cell.angle_beta   90.00
_cell.angle_gamma   90.00
#
_symmetry.space_group_name_H-M   'P 1'
#
loop_
_entity.id
_entity.type
_entity.pdbx_description
1 polymer ?
#
loop_
_entity_poly.entity_id
_entity_poly.type
_entity_poly.pdbx_seq_one_letter_code
_entity_poly.pdbx_strand_id
1 'polypeptide(L)'
;DGYANVAALPQPVTAEDSIRWPTDLESRVVRGGAYFDEPSQCRSAARRGSEDEAWKDVDPNLPKSPFWYTEEPALGIGMRLVRPVDIPSTTEEKSQWWKADVESIEFDVNDRVSQGRGARGIADESLPKEAKELGFAN
;
A
#
# COMPACT_ATOMS: atom_id res chain seq x y z
N ASP A 1 4.92 -20.02 11.23
CA ASP A 1 3.50 -20.03 10.88
C ASP A 1 2.93 -18.63 11.12
N GLY A 2 2.51 -17.93 10.06
CA GLY A 2 2.02 -16.55 10.16
C GLY A 2 0.69 -16.40 10.91
N TYR A 3 -0.05 -17.48 11.10
CA TYR A 3 -1.37 -17.48 11.74
C TYR A 3 -1.36 -17.96 13.19
N ALA A 4 -0.23 -18.47 13.69
CA ALA A 4 -0.14 -19.02 15.05
C ALA A 4 -0.64 -18.03 16.12
N ASN A 5 -0.29 -16.75 16.01
CA ASN A 5 -0.72 -15.75 17.00
C ASN A 5 -2.22 -15.45 16.90
N VAL A 6 -2.79 -15.42 15.69
CA VAL A 6 -4.23 -15.19 15.49
C VAL A 6 -5.04 -16.38 15.99
N ALA A 7 -4.54 -17.60 15.76
CA ALA A 7 -5.14 -18.84 16.26
C ALA A 7 -5.14 -18.94 17.79
N ALA A 8 -4.23 -18.23 18.47
CA ALA A 8 -4.15 -18.20 19.93
C ALA A 8 -5.12 -17.20 20.59
N LEU A 9 -5.75 -16.31 19.81
CA LEU A 9 -6.72 -15.34 20.34
C LEU A 9 -8.06 -16.01 20.71
N PRO A 10 -8.84 -15.43 21.64
CA PRO A 10 -10.21 -15.88 21.93
C PRO A 10 -11.08 -15.88 20.67
N GLN A 11 -11.80 -16.97 20.43
CA GLN A 11 -12.62 -17.16 19.22
C GLN A 11 -14.09 -16.78 19.49
N PRO A 12 -14.80 -16.16 18.52
CA PRO A 12 -14.32 -15.77 17.18
C PRO A 12 -13.47 -14.49 17.21
N VAL A 13 -12.41 -14.47 16.42
CA VAL A 13 -11.56 -13.27 16.23
C VAL A 13 -12.21 -12.37 15.18
N THR A 14 -12.31 -11.08 15.47
CA THR A 14 -12.80 -10.07 14.52
C THR A 14 -11.78 -9.81 13.40
N ALA A 15 -12.20 -9.19 12.30
CA ALA A 15 -11.26 -8.86 11.23
C ALA A 15 -10.17 -7.91 11.75
N GLU A 16 -10.58 -6.91 12.53
CA GLU A 16 -9.75 -5.87 13.14
C GLU A 16 -8.72 -6.47 14.10
N ASP A 17 -9.14 -7.36 14.99
CA ASP A 17 -8.24 -8.02 15.95
C ASP A 17 -7.25 -8.99 15.26
N SER A 18 -7.57 -9.44 14.05
CA SER A 18 -6.69 -10.32 13.26
C SER A 18 -5.59 -9.56 12.50
N ILE A 19 -5.68 -8.23 12.42
CA ILE A 19 -4.74 -7.40 11.64
C ILE A 19 -3.37 -7.43 12.29
N ARG A 20 -2.36 -7.73 11.47
CA ARG A 20 -0.95 -7.59 11.81
C ARG A 20 -0.47 -6.28 11.24
N TRP A 21 -0.50 -5.23 12.06
CA TRP A 21 0.00 -3.93 11.66
C TRP A 21 1.50 -4.03 11.35
N PRO A 22 1.93 -3.57 10.17
CA PRO A 22 3.31 -3.66 9.75
C PRO A 22 4.23 -2.80 10.64
N THR A 23 5.35 -3.37 11.06
CA THR A 23 6.39 -2.66 11.81
C THR A 23 7.60 -2.29 10.95
N ASP A 24 7.73 -2.96 9.80
CA ASP A 24 8.87 -2.87 8.92
C ASP A 24 8.42 -2.62 7.47
N LEU A 25 9.35 -2.10 6.65
CA LEU A 25 9.12 -1.90 5.22
C LEU A 25 8.93 -3.23 4.49
N GLU A 26 9.71 -4.23 4.88
CA GLU A 26 9.79 -5.54 4.23
C GLU A 26 8.73 -6.51 4.76
N SER A 27 8.71 -7.72 4.18
CA SER A 27 7.84 -8.82 4.60
C SER A 27 6.34 -8.53 4.49
N ARG A 28 5.95 -7.66 3.55
CA ARG A 28 4.56 -7.47 3.16
C ARG A 28 4.06 -8.67 2.35
N VAL A 29 2.74 -8.81 2.23
CA VAL A 29 2.14 -9.92 1.49
C VAL A 29 1.64 -9.43 0.14
N VAL A 30 2.15 -10.02 -0.94
CA VAL A 30 1.67 -9.84 -2.31
C VAL A 30 0.71 -10.98 -2.68
N ARG A 31 -0.36 -10.63 -3.40
CA ARG A 31 -1.52 -11.49 -3.66
C ARG A 31 -1.98 -11.39 -5.10
N GLY A 32 -2.57 -12.46 -5.62
CA GLY A 32 -3.23 -12.50 -6.94
C GLY A 32 -2.44 -13.22 -8.03
N GLY A 33 -1.11 -13.27 -7.90
CA GLY A 33 -0.22 -13.80 -8.95
C GLY A 33 -0.01 -12.84 -10.11
N ALA A 34 1.07 -13.04 -10.84
CA ALA A 34 1.46 -12.29 -12.03
C ALA A 34 1.14 -13.06 -13.32
N TYR A 35 1.25 -12.41 -14.47
CA TYR A 35 0.97 -13.01 -15.78
C TYR A 35 1.94 -14.15 -16.16
N PHE A 36 3.10 -14.23 -15.50
CA PHE A 36 4.14 -15.24 -15.68
C PHE A 36 4.18 -16.28 -14.55
N ASP A 37 3.29 -16.19 -13.56
CA ASP A 37 3.25 -17.13 -12.44
C ASP A 37 2.51 -18.42 -12.81
N GLU A 38 2.95 -19.55 -12.25
CA GLU A 38 2.30 -20.84 -12.44
C GLU A 38 0.92 -20.88 -11.76
N PRO A 39 -0.04 -21.70 -12.24
CA PRO A 39 -1.40 -21.76 -11.68
C PRO A 39 -1.44 -22.04 -10.16
N SER A 40 -0.47 -22.78 -9.62
CA SER A 40 -0.38 -23.04 -8.18
C SER A 40 -0.08 -21.79 -7.33
N GLN A 41 0.56 -20.78 -7.93
CA GLN A 41 0.93 -19.50 -7.33
C GLN A 41 -0.18 -18.44 -7.45
N CYS A 42 -1.14 -18.64 -8.36
CA CYS A 42 -2.26 -17.71 -8.61
C CYS A 42 -3.55 -18.06 -7.83
N ARG A 43 -3.44 -18.83 -6.74
CA ARG A 43 -4.61 -19.22 -5.93
C ARG A 43 -5.01 -18.12 -4.96
N SER A 44 -6.29 -18.07 -4.58
CA SER A 44 -6.79 -17.17 -3.53
C SER A 44 -6.05 -17.34 -2.20
N ALA A 45 -5.53 -18.53 -1.90
CA ALA A 45 -4.74 -18.80 -0.71
C ALA A 45 -3.23 -18.54 -0.88
N ALA A 46 -2.70 -18.37 -2.10
CA ALA A 46 -1.26 -18.26 -2.36
C ALA A 46 -0.68 -16.91 -1.92
N ARG A 47 0.28 -16.93 -1.00
CA ARG A 47 0.89 -15.73 -0.40
C ARG A 47 2.34 -15.65 -0.86
N ARG A 48 2.72 -14.54 -1.49
CA ARG A 48 4.12 -14.22 -1.79
C ARG A 48 4.61 -13.16 -0.81
N GLY A 49 5.78 -13.35 -0.23
CA GLY A 49 6.45 -12.30 0.56
C GLY A 49 6.91 -11.17 -0.35
N SER A 50 7.00 -9.95 0.17
CA SER A 50 7.63 -8.86 -0.57
C SER A 50 9.13 -9.04 -0.63
N GLU A 51 9.72 -8.68 -1.77
CA GLU A 51 11.18 -8.71 -2.02
C GLU A 51 11.62 -7.28 -2.38
N ASP A 52 11.34 -6.33 -1.48
CA ASP A 52 11.44 -4.90 -1.75
C ASP A 52 12.85 -4.46 -2.20
N GLU A 53 13.92 -5.02 -1.64
CA GLU A 53 15.29 -4.73 -2.09
C GLU A 53 15.49 -5.09 -3.56
N ALA A 54 15.16 -6.33 -3.95
CA ALA A 54 15.32 -6.81 -5.31
C ALA A 54 14.36 -6.10 -6.29
N TRP A 55 13.17 -5.72 -5.85
CA TRP A 55 12.19 -5.04 -6.69
C TRP A 55 12.56 -3.58 -6.97
N LYS A 56 13.30 -2.94 -6.06
CA LYS A 56 13.63 -1.51 -6.12
C LYS A 56 15.09 -1.24 -6.50
N ASP A 57 15.91 -2.26 -6.66
CA ASP A 57 17.36 -2.14 -6.91
C ASP A 57 17.68 -1.22 -8.10
N VAL A 58 16.87 -1.32 -9.15
CA VAL A 58 17.02 -0.56 -10.39
C VAL A 58 16.17 0.70 -10.45
N ASP A 59 15.34 0.97 -9.43
CA ASP A 59 14.41 2.10 -9.46
C ASP A 59 15.21 3.42 -9.45
N PRO A 60 15.14 4.22 -10.52
CA PRO A 60 15.94 5.44 -10.64
C PRO A 60 15.45 6.49 -9.63
N ASN A 61 16.19 6.62 -8.53
CA ASN A 61 15.91 7.65 -7.53
C ASN A 61 16.22 9.06 -8.05
N LEU A 62 17.25 9.20 -8.89
CA LEU A 62 17.70 10.43 -9.55
C LEU A 62 18.18 10.13 -10.99
N PRO A 63 17.82 10.90 -12.03
CA PRO A 63 16.92 12.07 -12.07
C PRO A 63 15.44 11.72 -11.81
N LYS A 64 14.54 12.72 -11.83
CA LYS A 64 13.09 12.50 -11.60
C LYS A 64 12.53 11.53 -12.65
N SER A 65 12.37 10.27 -12.27
CA SER A 65 11.65 9.26 -13.04
C SER A 65 10.30 8.95 -12.37
N PRO A 66 9.20 8.87 -13.14
CA PRO A 66 7.93 8.37 -12.64
C PRO A 66 7.86 6.82 -12.63
N PHE A 67 8.89 6.15 -13.16
CA PHE A 67 8.93 4.72 -13.32
C PHE A 67 9.46 4.03 -12.06
N TRP A 68 8.70 3.06 -11.56
CA TRP A 68 8.97 2.21 -10.40
C TRP A 68 8.59 0.77 -10.76
N TYR A 69 9.31 -0.22 -10.23
CA TYR A 69 9.09 -1.65 -10.50
C TYR A 69 9.12 -2.02 -12.00
N THR A 70 10.07 -1.46 -12.75
CA THR A 70 10.09 -1.58 -14.23
C THR A 70 10.86 -2.76 -14.79
N GLU A 71 11.65 -3.45 -13.98
CA GLU A 71 12.44 -4.59 -14.43
C GLU A 71 11.98 -5.88 -13.78
N GLU A 72 12.46 -7.00 -14.30
CA GLU A 72 12.39 -8.26 -13.58
C GLU A 72 13.19 -8.13 -12.26
N PRO A 73 12.65 -8.56 -11.10
CA PRO A 73 11.48 -9.43 -10.91
C PRO A 73 10.16 -8.70 -10.55
N ALA A 74 10.11 -7.37 -10.71
CA ALA A 74 9.01 -6.53 -10.22
C ALA A 74 7.86 -6.32 -11.22
N LEU A 75 7.97 -6.82 -12.46
CA LEU A 75 6.93 -6.68 -13.51
C LEU A 75 5.53 -7.22 -13.12
N GLY A 76 5.46 -8.10 -12.13
CA GLY A 76 4.21 -8.62 -11.57
C GLY A 76 3.66 -7.84 -10.38
N ILE A 77 4.32 -6.74 -9.99
CA ILE A 77 3.97 -5.92 -8.83
C ILE A 77 3.10 -4.75 -9.27
N GLY A 78 2.05 -4.50 -8.49
CA GLY A 78 1.20 -3.35 -8.66
C GLY A 78 0.47 -3.03 -7.36
N MET A 79 -0.46 -2.10 -7.44
CA MET A 79 -1.29 -1.70 -6.30
C MET A 79 -2.77 -1.88 -6.62
N ARG A 80 -3.54 -2.25 -5.61
CA ARG A 80 -5.00 -2.22 -5.65
C ARG A 80 -5.47 -1.35 -4.49
N LEU A 81 -6.15 -0.26 -4.81
CA LEU A 81 -6.73 0.60 -3.80
C LEU A 81 -7.94 -0.09 -3.16
N VAL A 82 -8.00 -0.01 -1.83
CA VAL A 82 -9.12 -0.50 -1.03
C VAL A 82 -9.53 0.62 -0.08
N ARG A 83 -10.81 0.67 0.27
CA ARG A 83 -11.33 1.60 1.27
C ARG A 83 -12.36 0.89 2.15
N PRO A 84 -12.47 1.27 3.43
CA PRO A 84 -13.59 0.81 4.27
C PRO A 84 -14.93 1.15 3.62
N VAL A 85 -15.89 0.24 3.73
CA VAL A 85 -17.28 0.50 3.31
C VAL A 85 -17.91 1.49 4.28
N ASP A 86 -17.85 1.18 5.57
CA ASP A 86 -18.21 2.08 6.65
C ASP A 86 -16.97 2.92 7.00
N ILE A 87 -17.01 4.21 6.67
CA ILE A 87 -15.89 5.13 6.90
C ILE A 87 -15.80 5.39 8.41
N PRO A 88 -14.63 5.19 9.05
CA PRO A 88 -14.48 5.50 10.46
C PRO A 88 -14.80 6.97 10.73
N SER A 89 -15.41 7.25 11.88
CA SER A 89 -16.01 8.57 12.14
C SER A 89 -15.00 9.57 12.68
N THR A 90 -14.07 9.11 13.52
CA THR A 90 -13.09 9.97 14.19
C THR A 90 -11.79 10.09 13.41
N THR A 91 -11.05 11.17 13.63
CA THR A 91 -9.75 11.39 13.01
C THR A 91 -8.74 10.34 13.47
N GLU A 92 -8.82 9.91 14.73
CA GLU A 92 -7.97 8.91 15.35
C GLU A 92 -8.17 7.55 14.67
N GLU A 93 -9.42 7.09 14.52
CA GLU A 93 -9.72 5.83 13.83
C GLU A 93 -9.30 5.89 12.36
N LYS A 94 -9.59 7.01 11.68
CA LYS A 94 -9.15 7.24 10.28
C LYS A 94 -7.63 7.16 10.16
N SER A 95 -6.91 7.74 11.11
CA SER A 95 -5.43 7.76 11.10
C SER A 95 -4.83 6.36 11.17
N GLN A 96 -5.49 5.41 11.81
CA GLN A 96 -5.04 4.01 11.86
C GLN A 96 -4.96 3.37 10.46
N TRP A 97 -5.81 3.79 9.52
CA TRP A 97 -5.87 3.22 8.17
C TRP A 97 -5.17 4.05 7.10
N TRP A 98 -5.07 5.37 7.31
CA TRP A 98 -4.65 6.31 6.27
C TRP A 98 -3.24 6.87 6.46
N LYS A 99 -2.70 6.79 7.68
CA LYS A 99 -1.29 7.12 7.90
C LYS A 99 -0.40 5.94 7.51
N ALA A 100 0.84 6.24 7.17
CA ALA A 100 1.79 5.18 6.90
C ALA A 100 2.16 4.46 8.21
N ASP A 101 2.29 3.14 8.15
CA ASP A 101 2.58 2.33 9.34
C ASP A 101 4.04 2.51 9.82
N VAL A 102 4.93 2.98 8.94
CA VAL A 102 6.39 3.01 9.16
C VAL A 102 6.92 4.41 8.93
N GLU A 103 7.69 4.93 9.88
CA GLU A 103 8.23 6.30 9.87
C GLU A 103 9.07 6.59 8.62
N SER A 104 9.83 5.62 8.12
CA SER A 104 10.62 5.78 6.89
C SER A 104 9.76 6.05 5.66
N ILE A 105 8.55 5.47 5.57
CA ILE A 105 7.60 5.76 4.50
C ILE A 105 7.14 7.22 4.59
N GLU A 106 6.82 7.70 5.80
CA GLU A 106 6.42 9.09 5.99
C GLU A 106 7.56 10.04 5.62
N PHE A 107 8.78 9.76 6.07
CA PHE A 107 9.97 10.54 5.73
C PHE A 107 10.19 10.59 4.21
N ASP A 108 10.21 9.43 3.54
CA ASP A 108 10.42 9.35 2.10
C ASP A 108 9.34 10.13 1.33
N VAL A 109 8.06 9.95 1.68
CA VAL A 109 6.95 10.69 1.05
C VAL A 109 7.12 12.19 1.28
N ASN A 110 7.46 12.61 2.50
CA ASN A 110 7.64 14.01 2.85
C ASN A 110 8.81 14.65 2.08
N ASP A 111 9.94 13.95 1.98
CA ASP A 111 11.11 14.37 1.20
C ASP A 111 10.74 14.54 -0.28
N ARG A 112 10.06 13.55 -0.88
CA ARG A 112 9.59 13.65 -2.28
C ARG A 112 8.65 14.83 -2.50
N VAL A 113 7.70 15.05 -1.60
CA VAL A 113 6.79 16.21 -1.68
C VAL A 113 7.57 17.52 -1.59
N SER A 114 8.56 17.62 -0.69
CA SER A 114 9.40 18.82 -0.54
C SER A 114 10.21 19.17 -1.79
N GLN A 115 10.60 18.16 -2.57
CA GLN A 115 11.30 18.31 -3.86
C GLN A 115 10.34 18.61 -5.05
N GLY A 116 9.06 18.83 -4.77
CA GLY A 116 8.02 19.01 -5.79
C GLY A 116 7.81 17.75 -6.64
N ARG A 117 7.93 16.55 -6.04
CA ARG A 117 7.61 15.25 -6.66
C ARG A 117 6.28 14.68 -6.13
N GLY A 118 5.43 15.53 -5.56
CA GLY A 118 4.10 15.19 -5.07
C GLY A 118 3.33 16.42 -4.60
N ALA A 119 2.05 16.24 -4.31
CA ALA A 119 1.17 17.27 -3.76
C ALA A 119 0.38 16.70 -2.58
N ARG A 120 0.08 17.53 -1.57
CA ARG A 120 -0.85 17.19 -0.50
C ARG A 120 -2.20 17.81 -0.81
N GLY A 121 -3.26 17.02 -0.70
CA GLY A 121 -4.63 17.46 -0.86
C GLY A 121 -5.55 16.57 -0.02
N ILE A 122 -6.68 17.12 0.41
CA ILE A 122 -7.70 16.33 1.10
C ILE A 122 -8.51 15.61 0.02
N ALA A 123 -8.43 14.29 0.00
CA ALA A 123 -9.24 13.47 -0.90
C ALA A 123 -10.57 13.13 -0.23
N ASP A 124 -11.47 14.11 -0.19
CA ASP A 124 -12.83 13.93 0.33
C ASP A 124 -13.90 14.03 -0.77
N GLU A 125 -15.18 14.00 -0.38
CA GLU A 125 -16.32 14.05 -1.32
C GLU A 125 -16.39 15.34 -2.14
N SER A 126 -15.74 16.42 -1.68
CA SER A 126 -15.66 17.68 -2.39
C SER A 126 -14.56 17.69 -3.46
N LEU A 127 -13.58 16.77 -3.39
CA LEU A 127 -12.45 16.70 -4.32
C LEU A 127 -12.88 16.71 -5.80
N PRO A 128 -13.91 15.99 -6.27
CA PRO A 128 -14.33 16.04 -7.66
C PRO A 128 -14.80 17.45 -8.09
N LYS A 129 -15.46 18.17 -7.19
CA LYS A 129 -15.93 19.54 -7.43
C LYS A 129 -14.76 20.51 -7.47
N GLU A 130 -13.88 20.44 -6.47
CA GLU A 130 -12.66 21.27 -6.40
C GLU A 130 -11.74 21.04 -7.60
N ALA A 131 -11.56 19.77 -8.00
CA ALA A 131 -10.76 19.41 -9.18
C ALA A 131 -11.34 20.02 -10.46
N LYS A 132 -12.67 20.09 -10.59
CA LYS A 132 -13.34 20.76 -11.71
C LYS A 132 -13.17 22.28 -11.66
N GLU A 133 -13.31 22.90 -10.48
CA GLU A 133 -13.11 24.34 -10.27
C GLU A 133 -11.67 24.78 -10.57
N LEU A 134 -10.69 23.93 -10.25
CA LEU A 134 -9.26 24.13 -10.54
C LEU A 134 -8.88 23.74 -11.99
N GLY A 135 -9.82 23.22 -12.79
CA GLY A 135 -9.58 22.84 -14.18
C GLY A 135 -8.79 21.55 -14.38
N PHE A 136 -8.67 20.71 -13.35
CA PHE A 136 -8.01 19.39 -13.43
C PHE A 136 -8.92 18.28 -14.00
N ALA A 137 -10.25 18.46 -13.94
CA ALA A 137 -11.23 17.51 -14.43
C ALA A 137 -12.33 18.23 -15.25
N ASN A 138 -12.84 17.56 -16.30
CA ASN A 138 -13.94 18.06 -17.13
C ASN A 138 -15.31 17.78 -16.50
#